data_AF-A0A847B1C1-F1
#
_entry.id   AF-A0A847B1C1-F1
#
_cell.length_a   1.000
_cell.length_b   1.000
_cell.length_c   1.000
_cell.angle_alpha   90.00
_cell.angle_beta   90.00
_cell.angle_gamma   90.00
#
_symmetry.space_group_name_H-M   'P 1'
#
loop_
_entity.id
_entity.type
_entity.pdbx_description
1 polymer ?
#
loop_
_entity_poly.entity_id
_entity_poly.type
_entity_poly.pdbx_seq_one_letter_code
_entity_poly.pdbx_strand_id
1 'polypeptide(L)'
;MDIFNDERRILSRVNNVRALVLVGRQFSNNIKMHATSFTGVKTIGLFYLRENTSCRIDVDFEVLSGRAKVVLIRKQSIRDIAVNTAREVRIFKLEKGFNRIRLVGENAEVLLTLVLTKGVTFLDQ
;
A
#
# COMPACT_ATOMS: atom_id res chain seq x y z
N MET A 1 17.21 -4.02 13.96
CA MET A 1 17.07 -4.32 12.52
C MET A 1 15.94 -3.45 12.00
N ASP A 2 16.26 -2.55 11.08
CA ASP A 2 15.36 -1.51 10.58
C ASP A 2 14.25 -2.14 9.72
N ILE A 3 12.99 -2.03 10.18
CA ILE A 3 11.83 -2.60 9.47
C ILE A 3 11.56 -1.89 8.13
N PHE A 4 11.98 -0.63 8.01
CA PHE A 4 11.75 0.22 6.85
C PHE A 4 12.43 -0.35 5.59
N ASN A 5 13.56 -1.03 5.78
CA ASN A 5 14.39 -1.59 4.71
C ASN A 5 14.45 -3.13 4.73
N ASP A 6 13.77 -3.80 5.65
CA ASP A 6 13.76 -5.26 5.75
C ASP A 6 12.76 -5.89 4.76
N GLU A 7 13.22 -6.12 3.53
CA GLU A 7 12.39 -6.71 2.47
C GLU A 7 11.78 -8.05 2.85
N ARG A 8 12.51 -8.89 3.61
CA ARG A 8 12.01 -10.20 4.06
C ARG A 8 10.79 -10.03 4.94
N ARG A 9 10.83 -9.09 5.89
CA ARG A 9 9.68 -8.76 6.74
C ARG A 9 8.56 -8.08 5.96
N ILE A 10 8.90 -7.19 5.02
CA ILE A 10 7.93 -6.50 4.17
C ILE A 10 7.18 -7.50 3.27
N LEU A 11 7.83 -8.56 2.76
CA LEU A 11 7.20 -9.60 1.92
C LEU A 11 6.39 -10.63 2.72
N SER A 12 6.81 -10.91 3.96
CA SER A 12 6.23 -11.94 4.84
C SER A 12 4.71 -11.84 4.95
N ARG A 13 3.97 -12.94 4.86
CA ARG A 13 2.49 -12.89 4.97
C ARG A 13 1.99 -12.53 6.37
N VAL A 14 2.84 -12.59 7.39
CA VAL A 14 2.51 -12.26 8.77
C VAL A 14 2.30 -10.75 8.91
N ASN A 15 1.14 -10.35 9.45
CA ASN A 15 0.91 -8.99 9.91
C ASN A 15 1.32 -8.93 11.38
N ASN A 16 2.22 -8.01 11.74
CA ASN A 16 2.70 -7.89 13.12
C ASN A 16 1.76 -7.04 14.01
N VAL A 17 0.66 -6.55 13.45
CA VAL A 17 -0.43 -5.85 14.14
C VAL A 17 -1.74 -6.44 13.61
N ARG A 18 -2.75 -6.69 14.47
CA ARG A 18 -4.09 -7.20 14.08
C ARG A 18 -4.59 -6.41 12.85
N ALA A 19 -4.49 -7.01 11.68
CA ALA A 19 -4.90 -6.36 10.44
C ALA A 19 -6.41 -6.52 10.28
N LEU A 20 -7.09 -5.45 9.87
CA LEU A 20 -8.40 -5.56 9.25
C LEU A 20 -8.22 -6.36 7.96
N VAL A 21 -8.55 -7.64 8.00
CA VAL A 21 -8.60 -8.47 6.80
C VAL A 21 -9.85 -8.04 6.04
N LEU A 22 -9.71 -7.19 5.03
CA LEU A 22 -10.76 -6.95 4.04
C LEU A 22 -10.86 -8.21 3.16
N VAL A 23 -11.65 -9.18 3.62
CA VAL A 23 -12.02 -10.37 2.85
C VAL A 23 -13.00 -9.93 1.76
N GLY A 24 -12.79 -10.46 0.56
CA GLY A 24 -13.44 -10.05 -0.67
C GLY A 24 -14.95 -9.90 -0.58
N ARG A 25 -15.42 -8.69 -0.87
CA ARG A 25 -16.57 -8.40 -1.76
C ARG A 25 -16.75 -6.90 -2.03
N GLN A 26 -16.12 -6.03 -1.26
CA GLN A 26 -16.04 -4.60 -1.55
C GLN A 26 -14.62 -4.11 -1.24
N PHE A 27 -13.75 -4.14 -2.24
CA PHE A 27 -12.63 -3.20 -2.22
C PHE A 27 -13.30 -1.84 -2.39
N SER A 28 -13.44 -1.06 -1.31
CA SER A 28 -13.67 0.35 -1.52
C SER A 28 -12.45 0.80 -2.33
N ASN A 29 -12.66 1.36 -3.51
CA ASN A 29 -11.58 1.95 -4.31
C ASN A 29 -10.87 3.10 -3.57
N ASN A 30 -11.22 3.36 -2.31
CA ASN A 30 -10.72 4.40 -1.45
C ASN A 30 -10.39 3.78 -0.08
N ILE A 31 -9.14 3.87 0.33
CA ILE A 31 -8.65 3.50 1.66
C ILE A 31 -8.33 4.82 2.36
N LYS A 32 -9.03 5.11 3.47
CA LYS A 32 -8.70 6.24 4.35
C LYS A 32 -8.34 5.69 5.72
N MET A 33 -7.20 6.10 6.25
CA MET A 33 -6.77 5.66 7.56
C MET A 33 -5.89 6.68 8.27
N HIS A 34 -5.93 6.63 9.59
CA HIS A 34 -5.00 7.27 10.50
C HIS A 34 -4.35 6.15 11.33
N ALA A 35 -3.03 6.09 11.39
CA ALA A 35 -2.31 5.15 12.24
C ALA A 35 -1.31 5.91 13.10
N THR A 36 -1.46 5.79 14.42
CA THR A 36 -0.62 6.45 15.42
C THR A 36 0.44 5.50 15.99
N SER A 37 1.60 6.07 16.32
CA SER A 37 2.68 5.44 17.10
C SER A 37 2.96 3.97 16.79
N PHE A 38 3.14 3.62 15.51
CA PHE A 38 3.35 2.23 15.09
C PHE A 38 4.75 1.97 14.54
N THR A 39 5.29 0.79 14.89
CA THR A 39 6.48 0.21 14.29
C THR A 39 6.13 -1.17 13.75
N GLY A 40 6.35 -1.41 12.46
CA GLY A 40 6.02 -2.69 11.83
C GLY A 40 5.46 -2.57 10.42
N VAL A 41 4.79 -3.65 10.01
CA VAL A 41 4.18 -3.79 8.69
C VAL A 41 2.69 -4.11 8.87
N LYS A 42 1.82 -3.33 8.23
CA LYS A 42 0.36 -3.52 8.21
C LYS A 42 -0.09 -3.76 6.77
N THR A 43 -0.79 -4.88 6.52
CA THR A 43 -1.50 -5.04 5.24
C THR A 43 -2.77 -4.19 5.29
N ILE A 44 -2.87 -3.22 4.38
CA ILE A 44 -3.98 -2.25 4.32
C ILE A 44 -4.89 -2.48 3.11
N GLY A 45 -4.43 -3.28 2.13
CA GLY A 45 -5.24 -3.71 1.00
C GLY A 45 -4.82 -5.07 0.49
N LEU A 46 -5.79 -5.89 0.07
CA LEU A 46 -5.58 -7.15 -0.62
C LEU A 46 -6.60 -7.25 -1.76
N PHE A 47 -6.13 -7.48 -2.98
CA PHE A 47 -7.01 -7.63 -4.14
C PHE A 47 -6.50 -8.65 -5.14
N TYR A 48 -7.43 -9.23 -5.89
CA TYR A 48 -7.16 -10.16 -6.98
C TYR A 48 -7.54 -9.52 -8.33
N LEU A 49 -6.65 -9.61 -9.30
CA LEU A 49 -6.91 -9.23 -10.68
C LEU A 49 -7.20 -10.48 -11.52
N ARG A 50 -8.31 -10.47 -12.28
CA ARG A 50 -8.72 -11.60 -13.14
C ARG A 50 -7.94 -11.67 -14.45
N GLU A 51 -7.35 -10.55 -14.85
CA GLU A 51 -6.55 -10.38 -16.06
C GLU A 51 -5.44 -9.35 -15.81
N ASN A 52 -4.51 -9.23 -16.76
CA ASN A 52 -3.49 -8.19 -16.72
C ASN A 52 -4.17 -6.83 -16.95
N THR A 53 -3.94 -5.86 -16.07
CA THR A 53 -4.60 -4.55 -16.16
C THR A 53 -3.68 -3.45 -15.65
N SER A 54 -3.90 -2.23 -16.13
CA SER A 54 -3.25 -1.04 -15.56
C SER A 54 -4.12 -0.47 -14.44
N CYS A 55 -3.48 -0.01 -13.36
CA CYS A 55 -4.16 0.54 -12.20
C CYS A 55 -3.55 1.91 -11.87
N ARG A 56 -4.38 2.93 -11.86
CA ARG A 56 -4.04 4.24 -11.30
C ARG A 56 -4.22 4.19 -9.79
N ILE A 57 -3.20 4.63 -9.06
CA ILE A 57 -3.20 4.78 -7.62
C ILE A 57 -2.94 6.26 -7.32
N ASP A 58 -3.96 6.95 -6.83
CA ASP A 58 -3.82 8.29 -6.27
C ASP A 58 -3.55 8.15 -4.78
N VAL A 59 -2.47 8.76 -4.30
CA VAL A 59 -2.04 8.69 -2.90
C VAL A 59 -1.90 10.08 -2.33
N ASP A 60 -2.48 10.28 -1.16
CA ASP A 60 -2.26 11.43 -0.30
C ASP A 60 -1.81 10.86 1.05
N PHE A 61 -0.51 10.96 1.31
CA PHE A 61 0.14 10.31 2.44
C PHE A 61 0.95 11.33 3.21
N GLU A 62 0.60 11.50 4.48
CA GLU A 62 1.25 12.43 5.40
C GLU A 62 1.86 11.65 6.55
N VAL A 63 3.17 11.86 6.78
CA VAL A 63 3.89 11.30 7.93
C VAL A 63 4.07 12.42 8.95
N LEU A 64 3.32 12.35 10.04
CA LEU A 64 3.31 13.34 11.12
C LEU A 64 4.52 13.17 12.06
N SER A 65 4.98 11.93 12.25
CA SER A 65 6.19 11.61 13.01
C SER A 65 6.81 10.29 12.54
N GLY A 66 8.09 10.08 12.86
CA GLY A 66 8.84 8.88 12.50
C GLY A 66 9.12 8.77 11.00
N ARG A 67 9.18 7.52 10.48
CA ARG A 67 9.33 7.25 9.04
C ARG A 67 8.33 6.20 8.61
N ALA A 68 7.68 6.42 7.48
CA ALA A 68 6.76 5.44 6.91
C ALA A 68 6.74 5.44 5.38
N LYS A 69 6.32 4.31 4.80
CA LYS A 69 6.11 4.15 3.36
C LYS A 69 4.93 3.24 3.07
N VAL A 70 4.31 3.46 1.92
CA VAL A 70 3.24 2.62 1.38
C VAL A 70 3.81 1.85 0.20
N VAL A 71 3.66 0.53 0.22
CA VAL A 71 4.22 -0.37 -0.79
C VAL A 71 3.17 -1.26 -1.41
N LEU A 72 3.30 -1.51 -2.71
CA LEU A 72 2.62 -2.54 -3.44
C LEU A 72 3.49 -3.80 -3.50
N ILE A 73 2.92 -4.93 -3.14
CA ILE A 73 3.57 -6.24 -3.17
C ILE A 73 2.84 -7.16 -4.14
N ARG A 74 3.61 -7.71 -5.08
CA ARG A 74 3.16 -8.75 -6.00
C ARG A 74 4.22 -9.83 -6.12
N LYS A 75 3.84 -11.09 -5.89
CA LYS A 75 4.79 -12.22 -5.81
C LYS A 75 5.89 -11.85 -4.79
N GLN A 76 7.14 -11.70 -5.26
CA GLN A 76 8.31 -11.30 -4.46
C GLN A 76 8.82 -9.89 -4.80
N SER A 77 8.06 -9.11 -5.57
CA SER A 77 8.42 -7.73 -5.88
C SER A 77 7.72 -6.77 -4.92
N ILE A 78 8.51 -5.83 -4.38
CA ILE A 78 8.06 -4.65 -3.64
C ILE A 78 8.19 -3.46 -4.59
N ARG A 79 7.16 -2.63 -4.67
CA ARG A 79 7.19 -1.34 -5.37
C ARG A 79 6.67 -0.28 -4.44
N ASP A 80 7.42 0.80 -4.27
CA ASP A 80 6.95 1.93 -3.47
C ASP A 80 5.82 2.66 -4.20
N ILE A 81 4.73 2.89 -3.48
CA ILE A 81 3.62 3.77 -3.90
C ILE A 81 3.92 5.19 -3.42
N ALA A 82 4.33 5.33 -2.16
CA ALA A 82 4.69 6.60 -1.52
C ALA A 82 5.73 6.35 -0.42
N VAL A 83 6.66 7.29 -0.23
CA VAL A 83 7.70 7.24 0.79
C VAL A 83 7.72 8.57 1.54
N ASN A 84 7.69 8.53 2.87
CA ASN A 84 7.48 9.72 3.72
C ASN A 84 6.22 10.50 3.31
N THR A 85 6.17 11.81 3.55
CA THR A 85 5.04 12.64 3.10
C THR A 85 5.08 12.80 1.59
N ALA A 86 4.01 12.38 0.90
CA ALA A 86 3.90 12.43 -0.54
C ALA A 86 2.44 12.53 -0.98
N ARG A 87 2.18 13.39 -1.97
CA ARG A 87 0.93 13.45 -2.70
C ARG A 87 1.22 13.19 -4.17
N GLU A 88 0.88 12.00 -4.64
CA GLU A 88 1.31 11.50 -5.94
C GLU A 88 0.20 10.72 -6.63
N VAL A 89 0.36 10.60 -7.95
CA VAL A 89 -0.45 9.70 -8.76
C VAL A 89 0.49 8.78 -9.53
N ARG A 90 0.28 7.47 -9.41
CA ARG A 90 1.10 6.46 -10.09
C ARG A 90 0.23 5.49 -10.87
N ILE A 91 0.69 5.11 -12.05
CA ILE A 91 0.07 4.03 -12.83
C ILE A 91 0.97 2.81 -12.74
N PHE A 92 0.39 1.69 -12.28
CA PHE A 92 1.07 0.41 -12.25
C PHE A 92 0.44 -0.54 -13.27
N LYS A 93 1.27 -1.10 -14.15
CA LYS A 93 0.91 -2.28 -14.95
C LYS A 93 0.96 -3.51 -14.02
N LEU A 94 -0.19 -4.12 -13.78
CA LEU A 94 -0.35 -5.24 -12.86
C LEU A 94 -0.76 -6.50 -13.60
N GLU A 95 -0.04 -7.59 -13.33
CA GLU A 95 -0.40 -8.91 -13.85
C GLU A 95 -1.59 -9.50 -13.09
N LYS A 96 -2.32 -10.40 -13.75
CA LYS A 96 -3.32 -11.28 -13.15
C LYS A 96 -2.79 -11.91 -11.85
N GLY A 97 -3.64 -11.96 -10.83
CA GLY A 97 -3.36 -12.61 -9.55
C GLY A 97 -3.49 -11.70 -8.33
N PHE A 98 -2.99 -12.20 -7.19
CA PHE A 98 -3.05 -11.51 -5.90
C PHE A 98 -2.01 -10.41 -5.75
N ASN A 99 -2.47 -9.26 -5.26
CA ASN A 99 -1.70 -8.07 -4.95
C ASN A 99 -2.00 -7.64 -3.51
N ARG A 100 -0.98 -7.13 -2.80
CA ARG A 100 -1.09 -6.63 -1.42
C ARG A 100 -0.58 -5.21 -1.36
N ILE A 101 -1.28 -4.33 -0.65
CA ILE A 101 -0.78 -3.00 -0.29
C ILE A 101 -0.46 -3.02 1.19
N ARG A 102 0.72 -2.51 1.52
CA ARG A 102 1.21 -2.49 2.90
C ARG A 102 1.69 -1.11 3.30
N LEU A 103 1.39 -0.78 4.54
CA LEU A 103 1.96 0.35 5.24
C LEU A 103 3.12 -0.18 6.11
N VAL A 104 4.30 0.39 5.90
CA VAL A 104 5.51 0.10 6.68
C VAL A 104 5.84 1.36 7.47
N GLY A 105 6.12 1.22 8.76
CA GLY A 105 6.44 2.36 9.61
C GLY A 105 7.39 2.01 10.74
N GLU A 106 8.13 3.01 11.19
CA GLU A 106 9.03 2.97 12.34
C GLU A 106 8.79 4.21 13.21
N ASN A 107 8.26 3.96 14.41
CA ASN A 107 7.76 4.96 15.36
C ASN A 107 6.89 6.01 14.65
N ALA A 108 6.06 5.54 13.71
CA ALA A 108 5.41 6.38 12.75
C ALA A 108 3.99 6.76 13.18
N GLU A 109 3.61 7.97 12.84
CA GLU A 109 2.24 8.46 12.86
C GLU A 109 1.88 8.99 11.47
N VAL A 110 0.79 8.52 10.89
CA VAL A 110 0.47 8.80 9.48
C VAL A 110 -1.01 8.99 9.22
N LEU A 111 -1.31 9.90 8.29
CA LEU A 111 -2.60 10.01 7.61
C LEU A 111 -2.44 9.49 6.18
N LEU A 112 -3.35 8.64 5.74
CA LEU A 112 -3.33 8.05 4.40
C LEU A 112 -4.71 8.10 3.77
N THR A 113 -4.79 8.67 2.57
CA THR A 113 -5.85 8.43 1.61
C THR A 113 -5.25 7.78 0.37
N LEU A 114 -5.82 6.67 -0.07
CA LEU A 114 -5.36 5.94 -1.24
C LEU A 114 -6.56 5.55 -2.10
N VAL A 115 -6.60 6.06 -3.33
CA VAL A 115 -7.66 5.76 -4.30
C VAL A 115 -7.10 4.88 -5.41
N LEU A 116 -7.83 3.82 -5.79
CA LEU A 116 -7.45 2.90 -6.85
C LEU A 116 -8.49 2.87 -7.96
N THR A 117 -8.03 3.09 -9.18
CA THR A 117 -8.86 3.05 -10.38
C THR A 117 -8.27 2.07 -11.39
N LYS A 118 -9.04 1.02 -11.73
CA LYS A 118 -8.62 -0.03 -12.67
C LYS A 118 -8.88 0.39 -14.11
N GLY A 119 -8.11 -0.15 -15.05
CA GLY A 119 -8.27 0.09 -16.48
C GLY A 119 -7.68 1.41 -16.98
N VAL A 120 -6.98 2.16 -16.12
CA VAL A 120 -6.37 3.44 -16.48
C VAL A 120 -4.95 3.22 -16.98
N THR A 121 -4.67 3.62 -18.21
CA THR A 121 -3.38 3.40 -18.89
C THR A 121 -2.56 4.68 -19.06
N PHE A 122 -3.14 5.85 -18.86
CA PHE A 122 -2.50 7.17 -18.92
C PHE A 122 -3.10 8.13 -17.87
N LEU A 123 -2.37 9.20 -17.54
CA LEU A 123 -2.89 10.30 -16.75
C LEU A 123 -3.42 11.34 -17.73
N ASP A 124 -4.70 11.68 -17.64
CA ASP A 124 -5.24 12.84 -18.35
C ASP A 124 -4.49 14.09 -17.85
N GLN A 125 -3.92 14.86 -18.79
CA GLN A 125 -3.16 16.08 -18.53
C GLN A 125 -4.08 17.26 -18.27
#